data_AF-A0A931ZY37-F1
#
_entry.id   AF-A0A931ZY37-F1
#
_cell.length_a   1.000
_cell.length_b   1.000
_cell.length_c   1.000
_cell.angle_alpha   90.00
_cell.angle_beta   90.00
_cell.angle_gamma   90.00
#
_symmetry.space_group_name_H-M   'P 1'
#
loop_
_entity.id
_entity.type
_entity.pdbx_description
1 polymer ?
#
loop_
_entity_poly.entity_id
_entity_poly.type
_entity_poly.pdbx_seq_one_letter_code
_entity_poly.pdbx_strand_id
1 'polypeptide(L)'
;MFPLSDANPSRKFPLFNIIIIVITSLVFFLQLSSADQEVFIFQYALVPAQVDLADFATLIPFVTAIFLHGGFLHIISNMWFLWIFGDNIEGHFGWLTFVILYFASGIIGNVAQYILMPDSPIPMLGASGAVAGILGAY
;
A
#
# COMPACT_ATOMS: atom_id res chain seq x y z
N MET A 1 3.14 1.65 -22.13
CA MET A 1 3.54 0.23 -22.31
C MET A 1 3.26 -0.48 -20.99
N PHE A 2 2.57 -1.62 -20.98
CA PHE A 2 2.32 -2.36 -19.73
C PHE A 2 3.59 -3.17 -19.42
N PRO A 3 4.25 -2.99 -18.27
CA PRO A 3 5.49 -3.69 -17.97
C PRO A 3 5.20 -5.18 -17.77
N LEU A 4 5.94 -6.06 -18.44
CA LEU A 4 5.81 -7.52 -18.29
C LEU A 4 6.95 -8.12 -17.46
N SER A 5 8.11 -7.49 -17.51
CA SER A 5 9.31 -7.80 -16.72
C SER A 5 10.18 -6.55 -16.69
N ASP A 6 11.10 -6.49 -15.75
CA ASP A 6 12.20 -5.52 -15.76
C ASP A 6 13.41 -6.07 -16.54
N ALA A 7 14.39 -5.21 -16.80
CA ALA A 7 15.61 -5.57 -17.54
C ALA A 7 16.78 -5.98 -16.63
N ASN A 8 16.63 -5.86 -15.31
CA ASN A 8 17.68 -6.02 -14.33
C ASN A 8 17.31 -7.09 -13.28
N PRO A 9 17.06 -8.35 -13.66
CA PRO A 9 16.47 -9.34 -12.76
C PRO A 9 17.30 -9.56 -11.49
N SER A 10 16.64 -9.51 -10.33
CA SER A 10 17.26 -9.81 -9.05
C SER A 10 17.68 -11.28 -8.96
N ARG A 11 18.88 -11.54 -8.43
CA ARG A 11 19.38 -12.91 -8.18
C ARG A 11 19.03 -13.44 -6.79
N LYS A 12 18.39 -12.63 -5.94
CA LYS A 12 18.02 -12.99 -4.57
C LYS A 12 16.52 -13.27 -4.51
N PHE A 13 16.13 -14.25 -3.70
CA PHE A 13 14.73 -14.54 -3.45
C PHE A 13 14.07 -13.37 -2.69
N PRO A 14 13.03 -12.72 -3.24
CA PRO A 14 12.46 -11.51 -2.68
C PRO A 14 11.39 -11.84 -1.64
N LEU A 15 11.84 -12.36 -0.49
CA LEU A 15 10.95 -12.88 0.55
C LEU A 15 10.00 -11.82 1.07
N PHE A 16 10.48 -10.61 1.37
CA PHE A 16 9.66 -9.57 1.97
C PHE A 16 8.70 -8.95 0.96
N ASN A 17 9.10 -8.85 -0.31
CA ASN A 17 8.20 -8.49 -1.40
C ASN A 17 7.01 -9.46 -1.48
N ILE A 18 7.30 -10.76 -1.47
CA ILE A 18 6.28 -11.81 -1.49
C ILE A 18 5.39 -11.73 -0.25
N ILE A 19 5.97 -11.54 0.95
CA ILE A 19 5.21 -11.39 2.20
C ILE A 19 4.23 -10.22 2.10
N ILE A 20 4.66 -9.06 1.62
CA ILE A 20 3.78 -7.89 1.46
C ILE A 20 2.65 -8.17 0.46
N ILE A 21 2.97 -8.81 -0.68
CA ILE A 21 1.95 -9.18 -1.68
C ILE A 21 0.92 -10.14 -1.09
N VAL A 22 1.38 -11.16 -0.36
CA VAL A 22 0.50 -12.16 0.28
C VAL A 22 -0.38 -11.50 1.35
N ILE A 23 0.20 -10.70 2.25
CA ILE A 23 -0.54 -10.00 3.30
C ILE A 23 -1.60 -9.07 2.69
N THR A 24 -1.22 -8.27 1.69
CA THR A 24 -2.15 -7.35 1.02
C THR A 24 -3.28 -8.11 0.33
N SER A 25 -2.97 -9.23 -0.32
CA SER A 25 -3.98 -10.09 -0.95
C SER A 25 -4.92 -10.75 0.06
N LEU A 26 -4.40 -11.16 1.22
CA LEU A 26 -5.20 -11.70 2.33
C LEU A 26 -6.13 -10.64 2.92
N VAL A 27 -5.64 -9.41 3.14
CA VAL A 27 -6.47 -8.30 3.63
C VAL A 27 -7.58 -7.98 2.62
N PHE A 28 -7.27 -7.95 1.33
CA PHE A 28 -8.30 -7.74 0.30
C PHE A 28 -9.31 -8.89 0.25
N PHE A 29 -8.87 -10.14 0.44
CA PHE A 29 -9.79 -11.27 0.57
C PHE A 29 -10.70 -11.15 1.80
N LEU A 30 -10.17 -10.72 2.95
CA LEU A 30 -10.95 -10.44 4.15
C LEU A 30 -11.95 -9.30 3.92
N GLN A 31 -11.53 -8.23 3.24
CA GLN A 31 -12.41 -7.14 2.82
C GLN A 31 -13.57 -7.67 1.98
N LEU A 32 -13.30 -8.49 0.96
CA LEU A 32 -14.34 -9.10 0.12
C LEU A 32 -15.27 -10.05 0.88
N SER A 33 -14.73 -10.73 1.89
CA SER A 33 -15.46 -11.72 2.71
C SER A 33 -16.21 -11.09 3.89
N SER A 34 -16.06 -9.77 4.11
CA SER A 34 -16.75 -9.07 5.18
C SER A 34 -18.26 -9.02 4.91
N ALA A 35 -19.06 -9.00 5.99
CA ALA A 35 -20.52 -8.92 5.88
C ALA A 35 -20.98 -7.62 5.22
N ASP A 36 -20.22 -6.54 5.44
CA ASP A 36 -20.43 -5.22 4.85
C ASP A 36 -19.07 -4.62 4.49
N GLN A 37 -18.80 -4.55 3.18
CA GLN A 37 -17.53 -4.05 2.65
C GLN A 37 -17.37 -2.55 2.87
N GLU A 38 -18.47 -1.80 2.87
CA GLU A 38 -18.44 -0.37 3.08
C GLU A 38 -18.01 -0.09 4.52
N VAL A 39 -18.65 -0.73 5.50
CA VAL A 39 -18.26 -0.63 6.92
C VAL A 39 -16.80 -1.05 7.13
N PHE A 40 -16.37 -2.16 6.51
CA PHE A 40 -14.97 -2.60 6.59
C PHE A 40 -14.00 -1.55 6.03
N ILE A 41 -14.33 -0.94 4.89
CA ILE A 41 -13.51 0.12 4.29
C ILE A 41 -13.47 1.33 5.23
N PHE A 42 -14.60 1.84 5.69
CA PHE A 42 -14.64 3.03 6.57
C PHE A 42 -13.93 2.80 7.91
N GLN A 43 -13.80 1.55 8.36
CA GLN A 43 -13.09 1.22 9.59
C GLN A 43 -11.55 1.26 9.43
N TYR A 44 -11.01 0.91 8.27
CA TYR A 44 -9.56 0.71 8.08
C TYR A 44 -8.92 1.59 6.99
N ALA A 45 -9.72 2.26 6.16
CA ALA A 45 -9.26 3.25 5.19
C ALA A 45 -9.08 4.61 5.86
N LEU A 46 -8.20 5.44 5.31
CA LEU A 46 -7.99 6.79 5.81
C LEU A 46 -9.10 7.69 5.28
N VAL A 47 -9.96 8.19 6.17
CA VAL A 47 -10.93 9.24 5.85
C VAL A 47 -10.40 10.56 6.42
N PRO A 48 -9.88 11.48 5.60
CA PRO A 48 -9.26 12.71 6.08
C PRO A 48 -10.12 13.51 7.08
N ALA A 49 -11.42 13.65 6.78
CA ALA A 49 -12.37 14.38 7.62
C ALA A 49 -12.60 13.75 9.01
N GLN A 50 -12.15 12.51 9.24
CA GLN A 50 -12.32 11.78 10.51
C GLN A 50 -11.03 11.74 11.33
N VAL A 51 -9.93 12.33 10.85
CA VAL A 51 -8.66 12.32 11.57
C VAL A 51 -8.71 13.29 12.74
N ASP A 52 -8.54 12.75 13.95
CA ASP A 52 -8.31 13.51 15.17
C ASP A 52 -6.91 13.15 15.72
N LEU A 53 -5.99 14.11 15.69
CA LEU A 53 -4.62 13.90 16.17
C LEU A 53 -4.53 13.58 17.67
N ALA A 54 -5.59 13.84 18.44
CA ALA A 54 -5.68 13.46 19.85
C ALA A 54 -6.18 12.01 20.05
N ASP A 55 -6.80 11.40 19.03
CA ASP A 55 -7.28 10.02 19.08
C ASP A 55 -6.40 9.10 18.21
N PHE A 56 -5.60 8.29 18.90
CA PHE A 56 -4.71 7.31 18.26
C PHE A 56 -5.45 6.33 17.35
N ALA A 57 -6.73 6.02 17.62
CA ALA A 57 -7.50 5.13 16.76
C ALA A 57 -7.65 5.69 15.34
N THR A 58 -7.76 7.01 15.20
CA THR A 58 -7.87 7.68 13.88
C THR A 58 -6.54 7.80 13.15
N LEU A 59 -5.42 7.48 13.82
CA LEU A 59 -4.08 7.48 13.22
C LEU A 59 -3.70 6.12 12.62
N ILE A 60 -4.34 5.03 13.06
CA ILE A 60 -4.11 3.67 12.54
C ILE A 60 -4.35 3.59 11.01
N PRO A 61 -5.40 4.23 10.44
CA PRO A 61 -5.65 4.27 9.01
C PRO A 61 -4.51 4.79 8.12
N PHE A 62 -3.58 5.61 8.64
CA PHE A 62 -2.41 6.04 7.85
C PHE A 62 -1.54 4.85 7.42
N VAL A 63 -1.59 3.74 8.14
CA VAL A 63 -0.88 2.50 7.81
C VAL A 63 -1.82 1.46 7.23
N THR A 64 -2.99 1.21 7.84
CA THR A 64 -3.87 0.12 7.39
C THR A 64 -4.43 0.36 6.00
N ALA A 65 -4.67 1.62 5.61
CA ALA A 65 -5.15 1.98 4.28
C ALA A 65 -4.27 1.46 3.13
N ILE A 66 -2.96 1.26 3.37
CA ILE A 66 -1.99 0.72 2.40
C ILE A 66 -2.40 -0.67 1.91
N PHE A 67 -3.11 -1.45 2.73
CA PHE A 67 -3.49 -2.83 2.41
C PHE A 67 -4.89 -2.97 1.79
N LEU A 68 -5.75 -1.95 1.95
CA LEU A 68 -7.12 -1.97 1.41
C LEU A 68 -7.14 -1.62 -0.07
N HIS A 69 -8.09 -2.16 -0.83
CA HIS A 69 -8.19 -1.89 -2.26
C HIS A 69 -9.64 -1.73 -2.71
N GLY A 70 -9.89 -0.77 -3.60
CA GLY A 70 -11.24 -0.41 -4.08
C GLY A 70 -11.81 -1.34 -5.16
N GLY A 71 -11.09 -2.43 -5.49
CA GLY A 71 -11.50 -3.40 -6.50
C GLY A 71 -10.33 -4.18 -7.08
N PHE A 72 -10.63 -5.20 -7.88
CA PHE A 72 -9.64 -6.11 -8.45
C PHE A 72 -8.57 -5.42 -9.29
N LEU A 73 -8.95 -4.49 -10.17
CA LEU A 73 -7.99 -3.77 -11.00
C LEU A 73 -7.02 -2.93 -10.14
N HIS A 74 -7.50 -2.38 -9.03
CA HIS A 74 -6.70 -1.58 -8.13
C HIS A 74 -5.65 -2.44 -7.40
N ILE A 75 -6.02 -3.60 -6.86
CA ILE A 75 -5.03 -4.50 -6.22
C ILE A 75 -4.09 -5.14 -7.24
N ILE A 76 -4.61 -5.62 -8.37
CA ILE A 76 -3.79 -6.30 -9.39
C ILE A 76 -2.72 -5.34 -9.91
N SER A 77 -3.07 -4.09 -10.20
CA SER A 77 -2.08 -3.10 -10.65
C SER A 77 -0.99 -2.87 -9.60
N ASN A 78 -1.34 -2.60 -8.34
CA ASN A 78 -0.35 -2.39 -7.28
C ASN A 78 0.57 -3.60 -7.09
N MET A 79 0.01 -4.81 -6.99
CA MET A 79 0.80 -6.02 -6.76
C MET A 79 1.63 -6.38 -7.99
N TRP A 80 1.18 -6.06 -9.20
CA TRP A 80 1.92 -6.25 -10.43
C TRP A 80 3.18 -5.37 -10.48
N PHE A 81 3.05 -4.08 -10.20
CA PHE A 81 4.20 -3.18 -10.12
C PHE A 81 5.13 -3.60 -8.98
N LEU A 82 4.59 -3.93 -7.81
CA LEU A 82 5.40 -4.40 -6.68
C LEU A 82 6.16 -5.69 -7.00
N TRP A 83 5.53 -6.62 -7.73
CA TRP A 83 6.17 -7.86 -8.17
C TRP A 83 7.34 -7.61 -9.12
N ILE A 84 7.18 -6.70 -10.09
CA ILE A 84 8.19 -6.43 -11.13
C ILE A 84 9.37 -5.61 -10.58
N PHE A 85 9.12 -4.68 -9.66
CA PHE A 85 10.16 -3.72 -9.23
C PHE A 85 10.64 -3.93 -7.79
N GLY A 86 9.83 -4.57 -6.94
CA GLY A 86 10.14 -4.74 -5.52
C GLY A 86 11.29 -5.72 -5.25
N ASP A 87 11.44 -6.76 -6.07
CA ASP A 87 12.51 -7.75 -5.95
C ASP A 87 13.91 -7.16 -6.19
N ASN A 88 13.99 -6.16 -7.06
CA ASN A 88 15.17 -5.39 -7.38
C ASN A 88 15.62 -4.53 -6.20
N ILE A 89 14.68 -3.82 -5.59
CA ILE A 89 14.95 -3.00 -4.42
C ILE A 89 15.34 -3.87 -3.22
N GLU A 90 14.61 -4.95 -2.95
CA GLU A 90 14.96 -5.89 -1.87
C GLU A 90 16.32 -6.57 -2.12
N GLY A 91 16.58 -6.97 -3.36
CA GLY A 91 17.83 -7.64 -3.74
C GLY A 91 19.06 -6.75 -3.62
N HIS A 92 18.93 -5.48 -4.02
CA HIS A 92 20.02 -4.51 -4.06
C HIS A 92 20.28 -3.85 -2.70
N PHE A 93 19.24 -3.34 -2.04
CA PHE A 93 19.35 -2.58 -0.79
C PHE A 93 19.13 -3.41 0.48
N GLY A 94 18.68 -4.66 0.34
CA GLY A 94 18.34 -5.54 1.44
C GLY A 94 16.91 -5.33 1.96
N TRP A 95 16.42 -6.34 2.67
CA TRP A 95 15.03 -6.41 3.12
C TRP A 95 14.61 -5.27 4.04
N LEU A 96 15.48 -4.83 4.96
CA LEU A 96 15.14 -3.79 5.92
C LEU A 96 14.87 -2.45 5.21
N THR A 97 15.75 -2.08 4.27
CA THR A 97 15.59 -0.87 3.47
C THR A 97 14.33 -0.95 2.61
N PHE A 98 14.07 -2.09 1.98
CA PHE A 98 12.85 -2.32 1.20
C PHE A 98 11.58 -2.12 2.04
N VAL A 99 11.49 -2.75 3.21
CA VAL A 99 10.33 -2.63 4.11
C VAL A 99 10.14 -1.19 4.58
N ILE A 100 11.21 -0.52 5.03
CA ILE A 100 11.14 0.88 5.46
C ILE A 100 10.67 1.77 4.31
N LEU A 101 11.25 1.61 3.11
CA LEU A 101 10.89 2.42 1.96
C LEU A 101 9.43 2.22 1.56
N TYR A 102 8.94 0.98 1.55
CA TYR A 102 7.55 0.66 1.24
C TYR A 102 6.58 1.37 2.20
N PHE A 103 6.74 1.15 3.50
CA PHE A 103 5.84 1.72 4.50
C PHE A 103 5.99 3.23 4.62
N ALA A 104 7.21 3.77 4.61
CA ALA A 104 7.43 5.21 4.68
C ALA A 104 6.79 5.92 3.50
N SER A 105 6.94 5.40 2.28
CA SER A 105 6.35 6.02 1.08
C SER A 105 4.82 5.95 1.09
N GLY A 106 4.25 4.82 1.53
CA GLY A 106 2.80 4.69 1.69
C GLY A 106 2.23 5.66 2.72
N ILE A 107 2.86 5.76 3.89
CA ILE A 107 2.46 6.69 4.97
C ILE A 107 2.63 8.14 4.50
N ILE A 108 3.74 8.49 3.84
CA ILE A 108 3.96 9.85 3.32
C ILE A 108 2.89 10.19 2.28
N GLY A 109 2.52 9.27 1.39
CA GLY A 109 1.43 9.48 0.44
C GLY A 109 0.10 9.76 1.13
N ASN A 110 -0.24 8.98 2.16
CA ASN A 110 -1.44 9.16 2.97
C ASN A 110 -1.43 10.51 3.72
N VAL A 111 -0.29 10.89 4.33
CA VAL A 111 -0.10 12.19 4.99
C VAL A 111 -0.22 13.34 4.00
N ALA A 112 0.40 13.23 2.82
CA ALA A 112 0.32 14.27 1.80
C ALA A 112 -1.13 14.51 1.38
N GLN A 113 -1.89 13.45 1.13
CA GLN A 113 -3.28 13.60 0.71
C GLN A 113 -4.20 14.04 1.86
N TYR A 114 -3.95 13.65 3.11
CA TYR A 114 -4.60 14.23 4.28
C TYR A 114 -4.38 15.76 4.38
N ILE A 115 -3.14 16.22 4.21
CA ILE A 115 -2.79 17.66 4.25
C ILE A 115 -3.46 18.43 3.10
N LEU A 116 -3.51 17.84 1.91
CA LEU A 116 -4.07 18.49 0.72
C LEU A 116 -5.61 18.51 0.71
N MET A 117 -6.25 17.54 1.37
CA MET A 117 -7.70 17.37 1.36
C MET A 117 -8.26 17.03 2.77
N PRO A 118 -8.02 17.87 3.80
CA PRO A 118 -8.30 17.52 5.19
C PRO A 118 -9.79 17.29 5.48
N ASP A 119 -10.68 18.00 4.79
CA ASP A 119 -12.13 17.89 5.00
C ASP A 119 -12.80 16.83 4.10
N SER A 120 -12.01 16.00 3.40
CA SER A 120 -12.58 15.01 2.49
C SER A 120 -13.28 13.87 3.25
N PRO A 121 -14.56 13.59 2.96
CA PRO A 121 -15.28 12.45 3.54
C PRO A 121 -15.01 11.15 2.77
N ILE A 122 -14.20 11.19 1.72
CA ILE A 122 -13.98 10.05 0.82
C ILE A 122 -12.88 9.16 1.41
N PRO A 123 -13.13 7.85 1.63
CA PRO A 123 -12.11 6.93 2.13
C PRO A 123 -10.99 6.77 1.10
N MET A 124 -9.76 6.92 1.58
CA MET A 124 -8.53 6.72 0.83
C MET A 124 -7.88 5.39 1.23
N LEU A 125 -7.47 4.63 0.22
CA LEU A 125 -6.94 3.28 0.38
C LEU A 125 -6.13 2.88 -0.85
N GLY A 126 -5.24 1.92 -0.67
CA GLY A 126 -4.40 1.36 -1.73
C GLY A 126 -2.92 1.44 -1.43
N ALA A 127 -2.17 0.49 -1.98
CA ALA A 127 -0.71 0.44 -1.86
C ALA A 127 0.03 1.44 -2.78
N SER A 128 -0.68 2.27 -3.53
CA SER A 128 -0.11 3.06 -4.63
C SER A 128 0.99 4.04 -4.21
N GLY A 129 0.85 4.69 -3.06
CA GLY A 129 1.91 5.54 -2.50
C GLY A 129 3.18 4.75 -2.15
N ALA A 130 3.01 3.54 -1.60
CA ALA A 130 4.12 2.65 -1.28
C ALA A 130 4.82 2.14 -2.54
N VAL A 131 4.04 1.69 -3.52
CA VAL A 131 4.52 1.19 -4.82
C VAL A 131 5.21 2.30 -5.62
N ALA A 132 4.69 3.53 -5.60
CA ALA A 132 5.34 4.68 -6.22
C ALA A 132 6.70 4.98 -5.59
N GLY A 133 6.85 4.80 -4.27
CA GLY A 133 8.13 4.90 -3.59
C GLY A 133 9.15 3.84 -4.04
N ILE A 134 8.71 2.58 -4.19
CA ILE A 134 9.55 1.50 -4.75
C ILE A 134 9.98 1.83 -6.18
N LEU A 135 9.05 2.29 -7.01
CA LEU A 135 9.34 2.73 -8.39
C LEU A 135 10.30 3.93 -8.44
N GLY A 136 10.18 4.87 -7.50
CA GLY A 136 11.08 6.03 -7.43
C GLY A 136 12.50 5.67 -7.00
N ALA A 137 12.69 4.52 -6.33
CA ALA A 137 14.00 4.01 -5.94
C ALA A 137 14.64 3.08 -6.97
N TYR A 138 13.85 2.60 -7.95
CA TYR A 138 14.29 1.74 -9.04
C TYR A 138 14.85 2.58 -10.20
#